data_AF-A0A2N5G6Y9-F1
#
_entry.id   AF-A0A2N5G6Y9-F1
#
_cell.length_a   1.000
_cell.length_b   1.000
_cell.length_c   1.000
_cell.angle_alpha   90.00
_cell.angle_beta   90.00
_cell.angle_gamma   90.00
#
_symmetry.space_group_name_H-M   'P 1'
#
loop_
_entity.id
_entity.type
_entity.pdbx_description
1 polymer ?
#
loop_
_entity_poly.entity_id
_entity_poly.type
_entity_poly.pdbx_seq_one_letter_code
_entity_poly.pdbx_strand_id
1 'polypeptide(L)'
;MKKEDGFTLIEMMIVLLVISVLLIITIPNITKHTSSIQDKGCEAFIKMVQAQVQAYEIEKNALPESVADLVAAEYLNSNETSCPNGKPIQIVGGIVKESP
;
A
#
# COMPACT_ATOMS: atom_id res chain seq x y z
N MET A 1 -54.72 -28.34 -6.24
CA MET A 1 -53.63 -28.08 -5.29
C MET A 1 -52.33 -28.15 -6.07
N LYS A 2 -51.62 -27.03 -6.24
CA LYS A 2 -50.30 -27.02 -6.86
C LYS A 2 -49.31 -27.55 -5.81
N LYS A 3 -48.53 -28.58 -6.14
CA LYS A 3 -47.41 -29.00 -5.31
C LYS A 3 -46.32 -27.95 -5.48
N GLU A 4 -46.03 -27.22 -4.42
CA GLU A 4 -44.81 -26.44 -4.34
C GLU A 4 -43.71 -27.43 -3.95
N ASP A 5 -42.91 -27.82 -4.94
CA ASP A 5 -41.71 -28.62 -4.70
C ASP A 5 -40.71 -27.73 -3.94
N GLY A 6 -40.70 -27.87 -2.61
CA GLY A 6 -39.85 -27.09 -1.73
C GLY A 6 -38.38 -27.51 -1.85
N PHE A 7 -37.49 -26.52 -1.73
CA PHE A 7 -36.04 -26.70 -1.58
C PHE A 7 -35.73 -27.83 -0.59
N THR A 8 -34.93 -28.80 -1.01
CA THR A 8 -34.52 -29.90 -0.13
C THR A 8 -33.37 -29.45 0.77
N LEU A 9 -33.23 -30.09 1.94
CA LEU A 9 -32.06 -29.87 2.81
C LEU A 9 -30.74 -30.16 2.06
N ILE A 10 -30.74 -31.18 1.19
CA ILE A 10 -29.59 -31.56 0.36
C ILE A 10 -29.20 -30.42 -0.59
N GLU A 11 -30.18 -29.74 -1.19
CA GLU A 11 -29.94 -28.62 -2.09
C GLU A 11 -29.26 -27.46 -1.36
N MET A 12 -29.71 -27.12 -0.15
CA MET A 12 -29.06 -26.10 0.68
C MET A 12 -27.64 -26.51 1.08
N MET A 13 -27.38 -27.79 1.34
CA MET A 13 -26.03 -28.29 1.65
C MET A 13 -25.07 -28.14 0.46
N ILE A 14 -25.52 -28.45 -0.76
CA ILE A 14 -24.72 -28.28 -1.98
C ILE A 14 -24.43 -26.80 -2.23
N VAL A 15 -25.42 -25.93 -2.04
CA VAL A 15 -25.24 -24.47 -2.18
C VAL A 15 -24.20 -23.93 -1.21
N LEU A 16 -24.27 -24.31 0.08
CA LEU A 16 -23.28 -23.90 1.08
C LEU A 16 -21.88 -24.43 0.76
N LEU A 17 -21.79 -25.67 0.25
CA LEU A 17 -20.52 -26.25 -0.18
C LEU A 17 -19.89 -25.43 -1.33
N VAL A 18 -20.67 -25.08 -2.34
CA VAL A 18 -20.18 -24.27 -3.47
C VAL A 18 -19.72 -22.88 -3.02
N ILE A 19 -20.52 -22.20 -2.18
CA ILE A 19 -20.15 -20.88 -1.63
C ILE A 19 -18.85 -20.96 -0.83
N SER A 20 -18.67 -22.02 -0.03
CA SER A 20 -17.44 -22.19 0.77
C SER A 20 -16.18 -22.31 -0.07
N VAL A 21 -16.23 -23.03 -1.20
CA VAL A 21 -15.10 -23.18 -2.14
C VAL A 21 -14.80 -21.86 -2.84
N LEU A 22 -15.83 -21.11 -3.26
CA LEU A 22 -15.65 -19.80 -3.88
C LEU A 22 -14.96 -18.80 -2.93
N LEU A 23 -15.31 -18.79 -1.64
CA LEU A 23 -14.66 -17.93 -0.64
C LEU A 23 -13.19 -18.28 -0.45
N ILE A 24 -12.84 -19.57 -0.36
CA ILE A 24 -11.45 -20.05 -0.23
C ILE A 24 -10.61 -19.64 -1.45
N ILE A 25 -11.16 -19.62 -2.66
CA ILE A 25 -10.45 -19.19 -3.87
C ILE A 25 -10.31 -17.66 -3.93
N THR A 26 -11.31 -16.91 -3.47
CA THR A 26 -11.36 -15.44 -3.57
C THR A 26 -10.38 -14.75 -2.61
N ILE A 27 -10.28 -15.22 -1.37
CA ILE A 27 -9.40 -14.63 -0.33
C ILE A 27 -7.91 -14.58 -0.75
N PRO A 28 -7.26 -15.68 -1.17
CA PRO A 28 -5.83 -15.67 -1.48
C PRO A 28 -5.49 -14.83 -2.73
N ASN A 29 -6.47 -14.61 -3.63
CA ASN A 29 -6.27 -13.78 -4.81
C ASN A 29 -6.18 -12.28 -4.45
N ILE A 30 -6.99 -11.81 -3.50
CA ILE A 30 -7.00 -10.40 -3.06
C ILE A 30 -5.70 -10.00 -2.36
N THR A 31 -5.13 -10.87 -1.52
CA THR A 31 -3.94 -10.55 -0.72
C THR A 31 -2.69 -10.30 -1.56
N LYS A 32 -2.55 -10.91 -2.75
CA LYS A 32 -1.36 -10.70 -3.61
C LYS A 32 -1.37 -9.37 -4.34
N HIS A 33 -2.54 -8.80 -4.60
CA HIS A 33 -2.64 -7.51 -5.29
C HIS A 33 -2.36 -6.35 -4.33
N THR A 34 -2.69 -6.46 -3.03
CA THR A 34 -2.46 -5.37 -2.08
C THR A 34 -0.98 -5.07 -1.86
N SER A 35 -0.13 -6.10 -1.75
CA SER A 35 1.32 -5.91 -1.54
C SER A 35 1.97 -5.22 -2.74
N SER A 36 1.69 -5.70 -3.96
CA SER A 36 2.24 -5.08 -5.17
C SER A 36 1.77 -3.63 -5.37
N ILE A 37 0.55 -3.30 -4.94
CA ILE A 37 0.06 -1.92 -4.95
C ILE A 37 0.81 -1.06 -3.93
N GLN A 38 1.04 -1.58 -2.71
CA GLN A 38 1.79 -0.87 -1.68
C GLN A 38 3.24 -0.62 -2.09
N ASP A 39 3.90 -1.59 -2.74
CA ASP A 39 5.27 -1.44 -3.24
C ASP A 39 5.36 -0.38 -4.35
N LYS A 40 4.43 -0.41 -5.32
CA LYS A 40 4.35 0.62 -6.37
C LYS A 40 4.03 2.00 -5.80
N GLY A 41 3.18 2.05 -4.78
CA GLY A 41 2.88 3.28 -4.02
C GLY A 41 4.13 3.83 -3.33
N CYS A 42 4.95 2.95 -2.74
CA CYS A 42 6.22 3.35 -2.14
C CYS A 42 7.22 3.85 -3.19
N GLU A 43 7.33 3.20 -4.34
CA GLU A 43 8.22 3.67 -5.42
C GLU A 43 7.82 5.07 -5.92
N ALA A 44 6.52 5.32 -6.08
CA ALA A 44 6.01 6.64 -6.43
C ALA A 44 6.28 7.68 -5.34
N PHE A 45 6.11 7.29 -4.07
CA PHE A 45 6.40 8.14 -2.92
C PHE A 45 7.89 8.51 -2.86
N ILE A 46 8.80 7.55 -3.04
CA ILE A 46 10.26 7.79 -3.12
C ILE A 46 10.57 8.81 -4.21
N LYS A 47 9.96 8.70 -5.39
CA LYS A 47 10.15 9.67 -6.49
C LYS A 47 9.65 11.07 -6.13
N MET A 48 8.51 11.17 -5.46
CA MET A 48 7.98 12.45 -4.96
C MET A 48 8.96 13.09 -3.97
N VAL A 49 9.40 12.35 -2.96
CA VAL A 49 10.33 12.86 -1.95
C VAL A 49 11.68 13.20 -2.58
N GLN A 50 12.14 12.45 -3.57
CA GLN A 50 13.36 12.76 -4.31
C GLN A 50 13.27 14.12 -5.04
N ALA A 51 12.11 14.45 -5.60
CA ALA A 51 11.89 15.78 -6.18
C ALA A 51 11.95 16.89 -5.12
N GLN A 52 11.46 16.62 -3.90
CA GLN A 52 11.56 17.57 -2.79
C GLN A 52 12.99 17.74 -2.28
N VAL A 53 13.77 16.66 -2.23
CA VAL A 53 15.21 16.70 -1.93
C VAL A 53 15.94 17.59 -2.95
N GLN A 54 15.62 17.46 -4.23
CA GLN A 54 16.20 18.30 -5.28
C GLN A 54 15.77 19.76 -5.17
N ALA A 55 14.50 20.03 -4.84
CA ALA A 55 14.04 21.39 -4.59
C ALA A 55 14.78 22.03 -3.41
N TYR A 56 14.96 21.28 -2.31
CA TYR A 56 15.76 21.71 -1.17
C TYR A 56 17.21 22.01 -1.57
N GLU A 57 17.84 21.15 -2.39
CA GLU A 57 19.20 21.35 -2.89
C GLU A 57 19.31 22.67 -3.70
N ILE A 58 18.33 22.95 -4.55
CA ILE A 58 18.32 24.18 -5.38
C ILE A 58 18.15 25.43 -4.51
N GLU A 59 17.26 25.40 -3.51
CA GLU A 59 16.95 26.59 -2.70
C GLU A 59 17.97 26.84 -1.58
N LYS A 60 18.45 25.77 -0.93
CA LYS A 60 19.37 25.85 0.22
C LYS A 60 20.83 25.67 -0.17
N ASN A 61 21.13 25.29 -1.41
CA ASN A 61 22.48 24.89 -1.88
C ASN A 61 23.13 23.83 -0.98
N ALA A 62 22.32 22.97 -0.36
CA ALA A 62 22.74 21.93 0.55
C ALA A 62 21.83 20.71 0.38
N LEU A 63 22.36 19.51 0.58
CA LEU A 63 21.55 18.29 0.59
C LEU A 63 20.95 18.10 2.00
N PRO A 64 19.67 17.71 2.13
CA PRO A 64 19.12 17.32 3.41
C PRO A 64 19.78 16.01 3.86
N GLU A 65 20.23 15.95 5.12
CA GLU A 65 20.84 14.75 5.70
C GLU A 65 19.78 13.75 6.18
N SER A 66 18.57 14.24 6.47
CA SER A 66 17.48 13.45 7.01
C SER A 66 16.12 13.91 6.50
N VAL A 67 15.12 13.03 6.61
CA VAL A 67 13.72 13.37 6.35
C VAL A 67 13.25 14.49 7.30
N ALA A 68 13.85 14.60 8.50
CA ALA A 68 13.53 15.66 9.45
C ALA A 68 13.92 17.05 8.92
N ASP A 69 14.98 17.17 8.12
CA ASP A 69 15.39 18.45 7.51
C ASP A 69 14.37 18.92 6.48
N LEU A 70 13.77 17.97 5.74
CA LEU A 70 12.67 18.26 4.81
C LEU A 70 11.38 18.66 5.54
N VAL A 71 11.08 18.04 6.68
CA VAL A 71 9.92 18.41 7.51
C VAL A 71 10.13 19.78 8.16
N ALA A 72 11.32 20.05 8.69
CA ALA A 72 11.66 21.33 9.30
C ALA A 72 11.66 22.49 8.29
N ALA A 73 11.99 22.20 7.03
CA ALA A 73 11.94 23.17 5.94
C ALA A 73 10.61 23.16 5.16
N GLU A 74 9.57 22.50 5.69
CA GLU A 74 8.20 22.45 5.14
C GLU A 74 8.07 21.84 3.73
N TYR A 75 9.07 21.08 3.26
CA TYR A 75 9.00 20.31 2.01
C TYR A 75 8.24 18.98 2.18
N LEU A 76 8.07 18.50 3.41
CA LEU A 76 7.28 17.33 3.76
C LEU A 76 6.44 17.59 5.01
N ASN A 77 5.24 17.02 5.06
CA ASN A 77 4.46 17.01 6.29
C ASN A 77 5.00 15.96 7.27
N SER A 78 4.89 16.22 8.58
CA SER A 78 5.29 15.26 9.63
C SER A 78 4.60 13.90 9.53
N ASN A 79 3.43 13.85 8.86
CA ASN A 79 2.64 12.65 8.65
C ASN A 79 3.07 11.84 7.41
N GLU A 80 3.97 12.38 6.59
CA GLU A 80 4.42 11.82 5.31
C GLU A 80 5.89 11.37 5.40
N THR A 81 6.18 10.50 6.37
CA THR A 81 7.54 10.01 6.64
C THR A 81 7.70 8.50 6.38
N SER A 82 6.61 7.83 6.02
CA SER A 82 6.55 6.37 5.84
C SER A 82 5.84 6.01 4.54
N CYS A 83 6.33 4.97 3.89
CA CYS A 83 5.71 4.44 2.69
C CYS A 83 4.35 3.77 2.98
N PRO A 84 3.48 3.61 1.96
CA PRO A 84 2.20 2.89 2.09
C PRO A 84 2.33 1.43 2.53
N ASN A 85 3.53 0.84 2.43
CA ASN A 85 3.87 -0.50 2.89
C ASN A 85 4.30 -0.54 4.37
N GLY A 86 4.25 0.61 5.08
CA GLY A 86 4.58 0.73 6.50
C GLY A 86 6.07 0.88 6.81
N LYS A 87 6.95 0.90 5.79
CA LYS A 87 8.38 1.07 6.01
C LYS A 87 8.80 2.55 5.98
N PRO A 88 9.68 2.98 6.88
CA PRO A 88 10.20 4.34 6.87
C PRO A 88 11.15 4.56 5.69
N ILE A 89 11.22 5.79 5.21
CA ILE A 89 12.19 6.21 4.20
C ILE A 89 13.42 6.83 4.85
N GLN A 90 14.59 6.63 4.24
CA GLN A 90 15.86 7.22 4.66
C GLN A 90 16.48 7.99 3.49
N ILE A 91 17.19 9.07 3.80
CA ILE A 91 17.93 9.87 2.82
C ILE A 91 19.41 9.59 3.06
N VAL A 92 20.10 9.07 2.06
CA VAL A 92 21.54 8.79 2.15
C VAL A 92 22.24 9.46 0.96
N GLY A 93 22.97 10.55 1.24
CA GLY A 93 23.71 11.30 0.22
C GLY A 93 22.81 11.89 -0.87
N GLY A 94 21.63 12.42 -0.49
CA GLY A 94 20.68 13.02 -1.43
C GLY A 94 19.81 12.03 -2.20
N ILE A 95 19.92 10.72 -1.93
CA ILE A 95 19.06 9.70 -2.54
C ILE A 95 18.10 9.15 -1.49
N VAL A 96 16.80 9.19 -1.81
CA VAL A 96 15.74 8.61 -0.98
C VAL A 96 15.68 7.10 -1.22
N LYS A 97 15.75 6.32 -0.14
CA LYS A 97 15.63 4.85 -0.16
C LYS A 97 14.66 4.37 0.90
N GLU A 98 14.01 3.25 0.62
CA GLU A 98 13.25 2.51 1.61
C GLU A 98 14.19 1.87 2.64
N SER A 99 13.89 2.01 3.93
CA SER A 99 14.61 1.29 4.98
C SER A 99 14.35 -0.21 4.86
N PRO A 100 15.36 -1.08 5.07
CA PRO A 100 15.16 -2.52 5.16
C PRO A 100 14.22 -2.91 6.31
#